data_AF-X1NRX0-F1
#
_entry.id   AF-X1NRX0-F1
#
_cell.length_a   1.000
_cell.length_b   1.000
_cell.length_c   1.000
_cell.angle_alpha   90.00
_cell.angle_beta   90.00
_cell.angle_gamma   90.00
#
_symmetry.space_group_name_H-M   'P 1'
#
loop_
_entity.id
_entity.type
_entity.pdbx_description
1 polymer ?
#
loop_
_entity_poly.entity_id
_entity_poly.type
_entity_poly.pdbx_seq_one_letter_code
_entity_poly.pdbx_strand_id
1 'polypeptide(L)'
;MLKADLHVHTCYSADCGTPLDKIVARCLQIGINCIAIADHNGIAGALKLKEIAPFNVIVAEEIMTPIGELMGLFLTQEIPRGLSAQETITRIKSQGGLVNIPHPFGHSFRENKKLLSQEILSQVDLIEVFNSRIPFPNSFPKASKLASEYRLPASAGSDAHTIREIGRAYVEMPEFNGP
;
A
#
# COMPACT_ATOMS: atom_id res chain seq x y z
N MET A 1 -8.58 0.80 18.86
CA MET A 1 -8.76 -0.03 17.65
C MET A 1 -8.60 0.86 16.44
N LEU A 2 -7.74 0.48 15.51
CA LEU A 2 -7.46 1.25 14.31
C LEU A 2 -8.40 0.85 13.18
N LYS A 3 -8.82 1.83 12.38
CA LYS A 3 -9.39 1.67 11.03
C LYS A 3 -8.34 2.16 10.05
N ALA A 4 -7.61 1.21 9.49
CA ALA A 4 -6.42 1.46 8.69
C ALA A 4 -6.71 1.31 7.19
N ASP A 5 -6.67 2.41 6.45
CA ASP A 5 -6.68 2.38 4.98
C ASP A 5 -5.24 2.26 4.48
N LEU A 6 -4.85 1.07 4.04
CA LEU A 6 -3.45 0.71 3.81
C LEU A 6 -2.96 0.98 2.37
N HIS A 7 -3.72 1.72 1.57
CA HIS A 7 -3.31 2.12 0.22
C HIS A 7 -4.01 3.43 -0.17
N VAL A 8 -3.30 4.56 -0.08
CA VAL A 8 -3.83 5.89 -0.42
C VAL A 8 -2.77 6.72 -1.15
N HIS A 9 -3.18 7.43 -2.20
CA HIS A 9 -2.34 8.35 -2.97
C HIS A 9 -2.66 9.81 -2.66
N THR A 10 -1.69 10.69 -2.87
CA THR A 10 -1.74 12.13 -2.60
C THR A 10 -1.39 12.95 -3.83
N CYS A 11 -1.44 14.28 -3.72
CA CYS A 11 -0.95 15.22 -4.73
C CYS A 11 0.55 15.08 -5.09
N TYR A 12 1.30 14.21 -4.40
CA TYR A 12 2.70 13.89 -4.72
C TYR A 12 2.83 12.67 -5.64
N SER A 13 1.77 11.88 -5.83
CA SER A 13 1.72 10.86 -6.88
C SER A 13 1.45 11.50 -8.26
N ALA A 14 1.91 10.85 -9.33
CA ALA A 14 1.78 11.37 -10.69
C ALA A 14 0.34 11.41 -11.20
N ASP A 15 -0.56 10.65 -10.58
CA ASP A 15 -1.94 10.41 -11.01
C ASP A 15 -3.00 10.77 -9.96
N CYS A 16 -2.59 11.30 -8.81
CA CYS A 16 -3.48 11.79 -7.77
C CYS A 16 -3.26 13.30 -7.57
N GLY A 17 -4.36 14.05 -7.48
CA GLY A 17 -4.35 15.49 -7.25
C GLY A 17 -4.83 15.88 -5.85
N THR A 18 -4.97 14.92 -4.93
CA THR A 18 -5.65 15.15 -3.65
C THR A 18 -4.75 15.89 -2.65
N PRO A 19 -5.10 17.11 -2.20
CA PRO A 19 -4.27 17.87 -1.26
C PRO A 19 -4.24 17.24 0.14
N LEU A 20 -3.11 17.32 0.82
CA LEU A 20 -2.88 16.68 2.13
C LEU A 20 -3.88 17.14 3.22
N ASP A 21 -4.22 18.43 3.28
CA ASP A 21 -5.20 18.97 4.23
C ASP A 21 -6.59 18.34 4.03
N LYS A 22 -6.95 18.04 2.78
CA LYS A 22 -8.23 17.38 2.44
C LYS A 22 -8.22 15.91 2.79
N ILE A 23 -7.07 15.22 2.71
CA ILE A 23 -6.92 13.84 3.20
C ILE A 23 -7.15 13.81 4.71
N VAL A 24 -6.49 14.69 5.46
CA VAL A 24 -6.67 14.79 6.92
C VAL A 24 -8.13 15.06 7.27
N ALA A 25 -8.74 16.08 6.66
CA ALA A 25 -10.14 16.44 6.92
C ALA A 25 -11.10 15.28 6.61
N ARG A 26 -10.85 14.55 5.52
CA ARG A 26 -11.66 13.39 5.15
C ARG A 26 -11.53 12.26 6.16
N CYS A 27 -10.30 11.89 6.56
CA CYS A 27 -10.06 10.83 7.53
C CYS A 27 -10.77 11.11 8.86
N LEU A 28 -10.66 12.35 9.37
CA LEU A 28 -11.37 12.80 10.55
C LEU A 28 -12.90 12.70 10.40
N GLN A 29 -13.44 13.08 9.24
CA GLN A 29 -14.88 13.03 8.98
C GLN A 29 -15.46 11.61 9.04
N ILE A 30 -14.71 10.60 8.56
CA ILE A 30 -15.20 9.22 8.46
C ILE A 30 -14.65 8.27 9.54
N GLY A 31 -13.80 8.79 10.43
CA GLY A 31 -13.21 8.01 11.52
C GLY A 31 -12.13 7.03 11.07
N ILE A 32 -11.49 7.26 9.92
CA ILE A 32 -10.23 6.57 9.58
C ILE A 32 -9.12 7.23 10.42
N ASN A 33 -8.44 6.42 11.22
CA ASN A 33 -7.44 6.88 12.20
C ASN A 33 -6.06 6.22 12.00
N CYS A 34 -5.87 5.54 10.87
CA CYS A 34 -4.58 5.10 10.37
C CYS A 34 -4.64 5.08 8.84
N ILE A 35 -3.63 5.61 8.16
CA ILE A 35 -3.50 5.46 6.71
C ILE A 35 -2.07 5.13 6.30
N ALA A 36 -1.90 4.34 5.26
CA ALA A 36 -0.64 4.22 4.55
C ALA A 36 -0.70 5.09 3.28
N ILE A 37 0.16 6.10 3.23
CA ILE A 37 0.33 6.90 2.01
C ILE A 37 1.38 6.21 1.15
N ALA A 38 0.97 5.74 -0.03
CA ALA A 38 1.78 4.93 -0.93
C ALA A 38 1.89 5.58 -2.31
N ASP A 39 2.28 6.86 -2.36
CA ASP A 39 2.48 7.58 -3.62
C ASP A 39 3.42 6.80 -4.56
N HIS A 40 3.18 6.89 -5.87
CA HIS A 40 4.00 6.19 -6.85
C HIS A 40 5.44 6.71 -6.86
N ASN A 41 6.38 5.81 -6.54
CA ASN A 41 7.83 6.06 -6.59
C ASN A 41 8.30 7.28 -5.76
N GLY A 42 7.68 7.52 -4.61
CA GLY A 42 8.09 8.59 -3.70
C GLY A 42 7.42 8.52 -2.33
N ILE A 43 8.08 9.08 -1.31
CA ILE A 43 7.55 9.13 0.07
C ILE A 43 7.30 10.55 0.59
N ALA A 44 7.52 11.57 -0.25
CA ALA A 44 7.44 12.97 0.17
C ALA A 44 6.04 13.35 0.69
N GLY A 45 4.98 12.89 0.02
CA GLY A 45 3.60 13.12 0.44
C GLY A 45 3.29 12.47 1.80
N ALA A 46 3.76 11.24 2.00
CA ALA A 46 3.63 10.52 3.26
C ALA A 46 4.32 11.22 4.43
N LEU A 47 5.57 11.66 4.24
CA LEU A 47 6.34 12.39 5.25
C LEU A 47 5.65 13.71 5.62
N LYS A 48 5.19 14.47 4.61
CA LYS A 48 4.49 15.74 4.82
C LYS A 48 3.14 15.57 5.51
N LEU A 49 2.39 14.53 5.16
CA LEU A 49 1.13 14.24 5.82
C LEU A 49 1.35 13.84 7.29
N LYS A 50 2.38 13.04 7.57
CA LYS A 50 2.73 12.60 8.93
C LYS A 50 3.04 13.76 9.86
N GLU A 51 3.57 14.88 9.35
CA GLU A 51 3.82 16.11 10.13
C GLU A 51 2.52 16.79 10.60
N ILE A 52 1.41 16.65 9.86
CA ILE A 52 0.17 17.41 10.09
C ILE A 52 -1.02 16.56 10.54
N ALA A 53 -0.98 15.25 10.33
CA ALA A 53 -2.08 14.35 10.65
C ALA A 53 -2.15 14.10 12.17
N PRO A 54 -3.34 14.22 12.80
CA PRO A 54 -3.53 13.91 14.22
C PRO A 54 -3.75 12.40 14.49
N PHE A 55 -3.39 11.56 13.52
CA PHE A 55 -3.60 10.11 13.53
C PHE A 55 -2.40 9.39 12.90
N ASN A 56 -2.38 8.06 12.93
CA ASN A 56 -1.25 7.29 12.44
C ASN A 56 -1.10 7.40 10.92
N VAL A 57 0.09 7.79 10.47
CA VAL A 57 0.48 7.76 9.06
C VAL A 57 1.65 6.79 8.89
N ILE A 58 1.40 5.71 8.14
CA ILE A 58 2.43 4.77 7.70
C ILE A 58 3.06 5.37 6.45
N VAL A 59 4.37 5.58 6.49
CA VAL A 59 5.14 6.03 5.33
C VAL A 59 5.31 4.84 4.40
N ALA A 60 4.64 4.88 3.27
CA ALA A 60 4.68 3.83 2.27
C ALA A 60 5.07 4.39 0.90
N GLU A 61 5.38 3.49 -0.02
CA GLU A 61 5.71 3.83 -1.40
C GLU A 61 5.18 2.70 -2.28
N GLU A 62 4.51 3.03 -3.39
CA GLU A 62 4.20 2.07 -4.45
C GLU A 62 5.30 2.16 -5.52
N ILE A 63 6.22 1.19 -5.49
CA ILE A 63 7.44 1.18 -6.29
C ILE A 63 7.21 0.41 -7.58
N MET A 64 7.39 1.10 -8.71
CA MET A 64 7.36 0.48 -10.02
C MET A 64 8.64 -0.30 -10.30
N THR A 65 8.51 -1.61 -10.55
CA THR A 65 9.60 -2.49 -11.00
C THR A 65 9.37 -2.94 -12.45
N PRO A 66 10.37 -3.51 -13.15
CA PRO A 66 10.18 -4.08 -14.49
C PRO A 66 9.18 -5.23 -14.59
N ILE A 67 8.72 -5.78 -13.46
CA ILE A 67 7.83 -6.94 -13.41
C ILE A 67 6.54 -6.68 -12.61
N GLY A 68 6.20 -5.42 -12.37
CA GLY A 68 5.01 -4.99 -11.64
C GLY A 68 5.35 -4.13 -10.42
N GLU A 69 4.33 -3.82 -9.62
CA GLU A 69 4.46 -2.95 -8.45
C GLU A 69 4.70 -3.75 -7.17
N LEU A 70 5.62 -3.25 -6.36
CA LEU A 70 5.82 -3.66 -4.97
C LEU A 70 5.53 -2.47 -4.08
N MET A 71 4.96 -2.70 -2.90
CA MET A 71 4.72 -1.65 -1.93
C MET A 71 5.62 -1.86 -0.72
N GLY A 72 6.37 -0.82 -0.36
CA GLY A 72 7.12 -0.78 0.90
C GLY A 72 6.32 -0.03 1.95
N LEU A 73 6.22 -0.58 3.16
CA LEU A 73 5.61 0.08 4.33
C LEU A 73 6.69 0.41 5.36
N PHE A 74 6.46 1.46 6.15
CA PHE A 74 7.37 1.95 7.21
C PHE A 74 8.73 2.41 6.69
N LEU A 75 8.74 3.02 5.50
CA LEU A 75 9.97 3.50 4.88
C LEU A 75 10.51 4.77 5.57
N THR A 76 11.83 4.93 5.51
CA THR A 76 12.55 6.14 6.00
C THR A 76 13.28 6.86 4.88
N GLN A 77 13.55 6.17 3.78
CA GLN A 77 14.19 6.66 2.56
C GLN A 77 13.43 6.12 1.34
N GLU A 78 13.30 6.97 0.33
CA GLU A 78 12.72 6.63 -0.97
C GLU A 78 13.51 5.52 -1.65
N ILE A 79 12.80 4.65 -2.37
CA ILE A 79 13.39 3.58 -3.15
C ILE A 79 13.42 3.98 -4.62
N PRO A 80 14.59 3.94 -5.29
CA PRO A 80 14.65 4.27 -6.71
C PRO A 80 13.73 3.39 -7.56
N ARG A 81 12.96 4.00 -8.45
CA ARG A 81 12.13 3.28 -9.44
C ARG A 81 12.97 2.48 -10.43
N GLY A 82 12.38 1.43 -10.99
CA GLY A 82 12.98 0.63 -12.07
C GLY A 82 14.05 -0.37 -11.63
N LEU A 83 14.27 -0.51 -10.32
CA LEU A 83 15.07 -1.59 -9.75
C LEU A 83 14.39 -2.95 -9.97
N SER A 84 15.19 -4.02 -9.92
CA SER A 84 14.63 -5.38 -9.92
C SER A 84 13.77 -5.58 -8.65
N ALA A 85 12.75 -6.44 -8.73
CA ALA A 85 11.92 -6.76 -7.57
C ALA A 85 12.76 -7.23 -6.37
N GLN A 86 13.82 -8.02 -6.63
CA GLN A 86 14.73 -8.50 -5.59
C GLN A 86 15.50 -7.38 -4.90
N GLU A 87 16.00 -6.41 -5.66
CA GLU A 87 16.70 -5.24 -5.11
C GLU A 87 15.73 -4.31 -4.37
N THR A 88 14.53 -4.10 -4.91
CA THR A 88 13.46 -3.35 -4.24
C THR A 88 13.12 -3.96 -2.89
N ILE A 89 12.88 -5.28 -2.83
CA ILE A 89 12.64 -6.02 -1.57
C ILE A 89 13.79 -5.83 -0.59
N THR A 90 15.02 -5.99 -1.07
CA THR A 90 16.22 -5.84 -0.23
C THR A 90 16.29 -4.44 0.38
N ARG A 91 15.99 -3.39 -0.40
CA ARG A 91 15.98 -2.01 0.07
C ARG A 91 14.87 -1.74 1.07
N ILE A 92 13.65 -2.24 0.83
CA ILE A 92 12.54 -2.14 1.81
C ILE A 92 13.00 -2.75 3.15
N LYS A 93 13.47 -3.99 3.12
CA LYS A 93 13.87 -4.71 4.34
C LYS A 93 15.08 -4.12 5.03
N SER A 94 16.04 -3.54 4.29
CA SER A 94 17.23 -2.89 4.87
C SER A 94 16.88 -1.69 5.75
N GLN A 95 15.69 -1.11 5.58
CA GLN A 95 15.16 -0.02 6.40
C GLN A 95 14.28 -0.53 7.56
N GLY A 96 14.12 -1.84 7.70
CA GLY A 96 13.14 -2.44 8.63
C GLY A 96 11.69 -2.35 8.14
N GLY A 97 11.47 -2.01 6.87
CA GLY A 97 10.14 -1.92 6.28
C GLY A 97 9.54 -3.28 5.94
N LEU A 98 8.21 -3.29 5.75
CA LEU A 98 7.48 -4.48 5.30
C LEU A 98 7.25 -4.42 3.80
N VAL A 99 7.32 -5.57 3.14
CA VAL A 99 7.03 -5.73 1.73
C VAL A 99 5.60 -6.21 1.55
N ASN A 100 4.81 -5.46 0.79
CA ASN A 100 3.46 -5.79 0.38
C ASN A 100 3.37 -5.97 -1.14
N ILE A 101 2.58 -6.93 -1.62
CA ILE A 101 2.14 -6.95 -3.02
C ILE A 101 0.79 -6.22 -3.11
N PRO A 102 0.73 -5.02 -3.73
CA PRO A 102 -0.53 -4.32 -3.93
C PRO A 102 -1.34 -4.99 -5.05
N HIS A 103 -2.66 -5.07 -4.85
CA HIS A 103 -3.68 -5.52 -5.81
C HIS A 103 -3.18 -6.55 -6.84
N PRO A 104 -2.71 -7.74 -6.41
CA PRO A 104 -2.00 -8.71 -7.26
C PRO A 104 -2.83 -9.16 -8.47
N PHE A 105 -4.17 -9.16 -8.35
CA PHE A 105 -5.12 -9.54 -9.39
C PHE A 105 -5.93 -8.34 -9.92
N GLY A 106 -5.38 -7.13 -9.81
CA GLY A 106 -5.95 -5.87 -10.29
C GLY A 106 -5.76 -5.61 -11.78
N HIS A 107 -5.81 -4.33 -12.19
CA HIS A 107 -5.70 -3.90 -13.58
C HIS A 107 -4.40 -4.37 -14.26
N SER A 108 -3.30 -4.39 -13.50
CA SER A 108 -1.96 -4.76 -13.98
C SER A 108 -1.61 -6.25 -13.78
N PHE A 109 -2.60 -7.15 -13.61
CA PHE A 109 -2.35 -8.58 -13.33
C PHE A 109 -1.37 -9.25 -14.31
N ARG A 110 -1.41 -8.90 -15.61
CA ARG A 110 -0.49 -9.48 -16.61
C ARG A 110 0.96 -9.14 -16.33
N GLU A 111 1.20 -7.94 -15.81
CA GLU A 111 2.52 -7.44 -15.43
C GLU A 111 2.92 -8.09 -14.10
N ASN A 112 2.00 -8.09 -13.12
CA ASN A 112 2.21 -8.63 -11.78
C ASN A 112 2.39 -10.15 -11.73
N LYS A 113 2.06 -10.91 -12.79
CA LYS A 113 2.18 -12.38 -12.81
C LYS A 113 3.57 -12.87 -12.40
N LYS A 114 4.62 -12.12 -12.75
CA LYS A 114 6.00 -12.46 -12.39
C LYS A 114 6.33 -12.18 -10.92
N LEU A 115 5.66 -11.23 -10.28
CA LEU A 115 5.76 -10.99 -8.82
C LEU A 115 5.13 -12.12 -8.01
N LEU A 116 4.22 -12.89 -8.61
CA LEU A 116 3.59 -14.04 -7.94
C LEU A 116 4.44 -15.32 -8.06
N SER A 117 5.72 -15.22 -8.42
CA SER A 117 6.64 -16.35 -8.36
C SER A 117 6.89 -16.76 -6.91
N GLN A 118 7.15 -18.05 -6.69
CA GLN A 118 7.46 -18.56 -5.35
C GLN A 118 8.69 -17.85 -4.74
N GLU A 119 9.68 -17.51 -5.57
CA GLU A 119 10.88 -16.79 -5.17
C GLU A 119 10.55 -15.43 -4.54
N ILE A 120 9.71 -14.62 -5.19
CA ILE A 120 9.30 -13.31 -4.69
C ILE A 120 8.36 -13.46 -3.50
N LEU A 121 7.34 -14.31 -3.60
CA LEU A 121 6.35 -14.51 -2.52
C LEU A 121 6.97 -15.00 -1.21
N SER A 122 8.06 -15.77 -1.27
CA SER A 122 8.79 -16.20 -0.06
C SER A 122 9.48 -15.07 0.70
N GLN A 123 9.53 -13.87 0.13
CA GLN A 123 10.21 -12.70 0.69
C GLN A 123 9.25 -11.56 1.01
N VAL A 124 7.97 -11.72 0.68
CA VAL A 124 6.93 -10.72 0.95
C VAL A 124 6.37 -10.94 2.35
N ASP A 125 5.97 -9.86 3.02
CA ASP A 125 5.48 -9.91 4.40
C ASP A 125 3.95 -9.86 4.47
N LEU A 126 3.27 -9.35 3.43
CA LEU A 126 1.81 -9.30 3.34
C LEU A 126 1.30 -9.14 1.89
N ILE A 127 0.01 -9.41 1.67
CA ILE A 127 -0.64 -9.26 0.36
C ILE A 127 -1.92 -8.43 0.50
N GLU A 128 -2.11 -7.46 -0.39
CA GLU A 128 -3.39 -6.75 -0.50
C GLU A 128 -4.45 -7.66 -1.10
N VAL A 129 -5.37 -8.13 -0.26
CA VAL A 129 -6.43 -9.05 -0.69
C VAL A 129 -7.67 -8.32 -1.18
N PHE A 130 -7.92 -7.11 -0.67
CA PHE A 130 -9.08 -6.30 -1.02
C PHE A 130 -8.67 -4.88 -1.36
N ASN A 131 -8.97 -4.47 -2.59
CA ASN A 131 -8.74 -3.13 -3.08
C ASN A 131 -10.03 -2.55 -3.65
N SER A 132 -10.49 -1.41 -3.12
CA SER A 132 -11.82 -0.88 -3.45
C SER A 132 -11.96 -0.33 -4.88
N ARG A 133 -10.84 -0.06 -5.56
CA ARG A 133 -10.80 0.42 -6.94
C ARG A 133 -10.76 -0.70 -7.97
N ILE A 134 -10.50 -1.95 -7.55
CA ILE A 134 -10.48 -3.09 -8.47
C ILE A 134 -11.91 -3.61 -8.68
N PRO A 135 -12.49 -3.46 -9.89
CA PRO A 135 -13.89 -3.84 -10.16
C PRO A 135 -14.04 -5.33 -10.49
N PHE A 136 -12.97 -6.13 -10.37
CA PHE A 136 -12.98 -7.53 -10.75
C PHE A 136 -13.44 -8.42 -9.58
N PRO A 137 -14.61 -9.09 -9.68
CA PRO A 137 -15.17 -9.87 -8.58
C PRO A 137 -14.29 -11.05 -8.16
N ASN A 138 -13.45 -11.55 -9.07
CA ASN A 138 -12.52 -12.64 -8.80
C ASN A 138 -11.17 -12.20 -8.22
N SER A 139 -10.92 -10.89 -8.06
CA SER A 139 -9.65 -10.40 -7.48
C SER A 139 -9.51 -10.81 -6.02
N PHE A 140 -10.53 -10.50 -5.19
CA PHE A 140 -10.51 -10.81 -3.76
C PHE A 140 -10.39 -12.31 -3.44
N PRO A 141 -11.19 -13.21 -4.04
CA PRO A 141 -11.04 -14.65 -3.78
C PRO A 141 -9.66 -15.19 -4.18
N LYS A 142 -9.08 -14.71 -5.30
CA LYS A 142 -7.75 -15.14 -5.75
C LYS A 142 -6.64 -14.64 -4.83
N ALA A 143 -6.68 -13.36 -4.44
CA ALA A 143 -5.71 -12.78 -3.52
C ALA A 143 -5.78 -13.42 -2.14
N SER A 144 -6.99 -13.64 -1.63
CA SER A 144 -7.21 -14.32 -0.35
C SER A 144 -6.70 -15.77 -0.37
N LYS A 145 -6.93 -16.49 -1.48
CA LYS A 145 -6.40 -17.85 -1.66
C LYS A 145 -4.88 -17.84 -1.66
N LEU A 146 -4.26 -16.91 -2.40
CA LEU A 146 -2.81 -16.78 -2.46
C LEU A 146 -2.20 -16.46 -1.08
N ALA A 147 -2.77 -15.50 -0.35
CA ALA A 147 -2.34 -15.17 1.01
C ALA A 147 -2.43 -16.39 1.94
N SER A 148 -3.51 -17.16 1.86
CA SER A 148 -3.69 -18.40 2.64
C SER A 148 -2.67 -19.50 2.26
N GLU A 149 -2.44 -19.73 0.97
CA GLU A 149 -1.48 -20.72 0.46
C GLU A 149 -0.05 -20.45 0.97
N TYR A 150 0.34 -19.19 1.07
CA TYR A 150 1.66 -18.76 1.54
C TYR A 150 1.68 -18.37 3.03
N ARG A 151 0.55 -18.46 3.74
CA ARG A 151 0.38 -18.06 5.15
C ARG A 151 0.80 -16.62 5.43
N LEU A 152 0.50 -15.73 4.48
CA LEU A 152 0.78 -14.30 4.59
C LEU A 152 -0.42 -13.55 5.19
N PRO A 153 -0.18 -12.56 6.06
CA PRO A 153 -1.18 -11.58 6.46
C PRO A 153 -1.86 -10.92 5.26
N ALA A 154 -3.15 -10.65 5.41
CA ALA A 154 -3.97 -9.98 4.42
C ALA A 154 -4.10 -8.48 4.75
N SER A 155 -3.83 -7.61 3.77
CA SER A 155 -4.11 -6.17 3.85
C SER A 155 -5.28 -5.77 2.95
N ALA A 156 -5.81 -4.57 3.18
CA ALA A 156 -6.83 -3.96 2.35
C ALA A 156 -6.62 -2.45 2.26
N GLY A 157 -6.92 -1.87 1.10
CA GLY A 157 -6.73 -0.46 0.84
C GLY A 157 -7.75 0.10 -0.15
N SER A 158 -8.02 1.40 -0.04
CA SER A 158 -8.93 2.05 -0.97
C SER A 158 -8.31 2.28 -2.34
N ASP A 159 -6.98 2.38 -2.39
CA ASP A 159 -6.17 2.88 -3.51
C ASP A 159 -6.63 4.29 -3.93
N ALA A 160 -7.04 5.09 -2.95
CA ALA A 160 -7.71 6.35 -3.24
C ALA A 160 -6.83 7.33 -4.03
N HIS A 161 -7.32 7.77 -5.20
CA HIS A 161 -6.76 8.87 -5.98
C HIS A 161 -7.62 10.13 -5.90
N THR A 162 -8.79 10.02 -5.27
CA THR A 162 -9.71 11.13 -5.01
C THR A 162 -10.20 11.10 -3.57
N ILE A 163 -10.58 12.26 -3.04
CA ILE A 163 -11.06 12.43 -1.66
C ILE A 163 -12.23 11.47 -1.32
N ARG A 164 -13.11 11.16 -2.29
CA ARG A 164 -14.30 10.33 -2.07
C ARG A 164 -14.00 8.83 -2.01
N GLU A 165 -12.80 8.42 -2.43
CA GLU A 165 -12.36 7.03 -2.39
C GLU A 165 -11.76 6.65 -1.05
N ILE A 166 -11.16 7.61 -0.33
CA ILE A 166 -10.53 7.40 0.98
C ILE A 166 -11.52 6.73 1.93
N GLY A 167 -11.09 5.61 2.52
CA GLY A 167 -11.86 4.80 3.46
C GLY A 167 -12.95 3.92 2.86
N ARG A 168 -13.02 3.76 1.53
CA ARG A 168 -13.90 2.77 0.88
C ARG A 168 -13.50 1.32 1.16
N ALA A 169 -12.23 1.12 1.52
CA ALA A 169 -11.70 -0.12 2.09
C ALA A 169 -10.75 0.24 3.23
N TYR A 170 -10.75 -0.56 4.28
CA TYR A 170 -9.83 -0.45 5.39
C TYR A 170 -9.81 -1.76 6.17
N VAL A 171 -8.82 -1.93 7.03
CA VAL A 171 -8.69 -3.03 7.98
C VAL A 171 -8.99 -2.52 9.39
N GLU A 172 -9.75 -3.29 10.18
CA GLU A 172 -9.82 -3.07 11.64
C GLU A 172 -8.72 -3.89 12.32
N MET A 173 -7.83 -3.22 13.04
CA MET A 173 -6.66 -3.87 13.64
C MET A 173 -6.29 -3.28 15.02
N PRO A 174 -5.54 -4.02 15.84
CA PRO A 174 -4.94 -3.48 17.06
C PRO A 174 -4.00 -2.30 16.77
N GLU A 175 -3.68 -1.55 17.83
CA GLU A 175 -2.62 -0.55 17.76
C GLU A 175 -1.25 -1.22 17.61
N PHE A 176 -0.32 -0.50 16.99
CA PHE A 176 1.05 -0.95 16.73
C PHE A 176 2.05 0.14 17.13
N ASN A 177 3.28 -0.26 17.44
CA ASN A 177 4.38 0.65 17.77
C ASN A 177 5.47 0.68 16.68
N GLY A 178 5.33 -0.13 15.64
CA GLY A 178 6.30 -0.28 14.55
C GLY A 178 5.80 -1.29 13.50
N PRO A 179 6.69 -1.66 12.56
CA PRO A 179 6.48 -2.76 11.61
C PRO A 179 6.11 -4.08 12.29
#